data_AF-A0A4Y2S2X7-F1
#
_entry.id   AF-A0A4Y2S2X7-F1
#
_cell.length_a   1.000
_cell.length_b   1.000
_cell.length_c   1.000
_cell.angle_alpha   90.00
_cell.angle_beta   90.00
_cell.angle_gamma   90.00
#
_symmetry.space_group_name_H-M   'P 1'
#
loop_
_entity.id
_entity.type
_entity.pdbx_description
1 polymer ?
#
loop_
_entity_poly.entity_id
_entity_poly.type
_entity_poly.pdbx_seq_one_letter_code
_entity_poly.pdbx_strand_id
1 'polypeptide(L)'
;MHPSRVCEKTPISPSCGEIHSGICQVPQKCINCQGEHSATSRGCPFYIKEQNIIELKGRNHLTTAEVRRIYNQSAKFNYAAAVKANTPSNDIEERRETMLFKMNENIESITQTINAKMEQQATMLVEMFERLVESLLQNLTSVNKLGGVTISPSRKKKAVGNLRKASGIPIQLDADSGAFD
;
A
#
# COMPACT_ATOMS: atom_id res chain seq x y z
N MET A 1 15.77 -13.51 -40.12
CA MET A 1 15.32 -13.27 -41.51
C MET A 1 16.45 -12.55 -42.21
N HIS A 2 16.96 -13.08 -43.33
CA HIS A 2 17.96 -12.41 -44.17
C HIS A 2 17.37 -12.18 -45.58
N PRO A 3 17.90 -11.24 -46.37
CA PRO A 3 17.50 -11.07 -47.77
C PRO A 3 17.86 -12.29 -48.62
N SER A 4 17.07 -12.59 -49.66
CA SER A 4 17.35 -13.72 -50.57
C SER A 4 18.72 -13.63 -51.24
N ARG A 5 19.22 -12.40 -51.47
CA ARG A 5 20.54 -12.14 -52.08
C ARG A 5 21.72 -12.60 -51.22
N VAL A 6 21.50 -12.80 -49.92
CA VAL A 6 22.53 -13.22 -48.94
C VAL A 6 22.32 -14.68 -48.54
N CYS A 7 21.32 -15.36 -49.12
CA CYS A 7 21.10 -16.77 -48.85
C CYS A 7 22.00 -17.64 -49.71
N GLU A 8 22.85 -18.43 -49.09
CA GLU A 8 23.69 -19.43 -49.79
C GLU A 8 22.92 -20.73 -50.08
N LYS A 9 21.69 -20.86 -49.59
CA LYS A 9 20.88 -22.08 -49.76
C LYS A 9 20.06 -22.04 -51.04
N THR A 10 19.94 -23.19 -51.69
CA THR A 10 19.04 -23.36 -52.84
C THR A 10 17.60 -23.01 -52.43
N PRO A 11 16.89 -22.18 -53.23
CA PRO A 11 15.52 -21.83 -52.93
C PRO A 11 14.63 -23.08 -53.00
N ILE A 12 13.83 -23.26 -51.97
CA ILE A 12 12.84 -24.34 -51.87
C ILE A 12 11.46 -23.76 -52.18
N SER A 13 10.63 -24.51 -52.89
CA SER A 13 9.27 -24.10 -53.19
C SER A 13 8.47 -23.90 -51.89
N PRO A 14 7.91 -22.70 -51.64
CA PRO A 14 7.08 -22.47 -50.47
C PRO A 14 5.75 -23.24 -50.57
N SER A 15 5.41 -23.76 -51.74
CA SER A 15 4.16 -24.48 -51.99
C SER A 15 4.22 -25.96 -51.63
N CYS A 16 5.30 -26.65 -51.98
CA CYS A 16 5.43 -28.10 -51.77
C CYS A 16 6.64 -28.52 -50.95
N GLY A 17 7.57 -27.61 -50.65
CA GLY A 17 8.78 -27.93 -49.88
C GLY A 17 9.90 -28.62 -50.67
N GLU A 18 9.74 -28.79 -51.99
CA GLU A 18 10.73 -29.41 -52.88
C GLU A 18 11.50 -28.37 -53.70
N ILE A 19 12.68 -28.77 -54.21
CA ILE A 19 13.49 -27.95 -55.11
C ILE A 19 13.05 -28.23 -56.55
N HIS A 20 12.47 -27.23 -57.21
CA HIS A 20 12.13 -27.30 -58.63
C HIS A 20 12.10 -25.90 -59.25
N SER A 21 12.19 -25.85 -60.59
CA SER A 21 12.03 -24.63 -61.37
C SER A 21 10.61 -24.57 -61.96
N GLY A 22 10.06 -23.36 -62.12
CA GLY A 22 8.74 -23.15 -62.72
C GLY A 22 7.55 -23.34 -61.76
N ILE A 23 6.34 -23.41 -62.32
CA ILE A 23 5.09 -23.46 -61.56
C ILE A 23 4.98 -24.79 -60.81
N CYS A 24 4.75 -24.73 -59.50
CA CYS A 24 4.50 -25.91 -58.69
C CYS A 24 3.12 -26.50 -59.01
N GLN A 25 3.08 -27.72 -59.56
CA GLN A 25 1.82 -28.43 -59.85
C GLN A 25 1.43 -29.41 -58.74
N VAL A 26 2.27 -29.56 -57.71
CA VAL A 26 2.03 -30.46 -56.58
C VAL A 26 1.03 -29.81 -55.61
N PRO A 27 0.12 -30.58 -54.98
CA PRO A 27 -0.72 -30.06 -53.90
C PRO A 27 0.09 -29.35 -52.82
N GLN A 28 -0.49 -28.30 -52.23
CA GLN A 28 0.20 -27.50 -51.23
C GLN A 28 0.51 -28.35 -49.99
N LYS A 29 1.75 -28.28 -49.52
CA LYS A 29 2.20 -28.96 -48.31
C LYS A 29 3.20 -28.07 -47.58
N CYS A 30 2.82 -27.64 -46.37
CA CYS A 30 3.63 -26.75 -45.57
C CYS A 30 4.83 -27.50 -44.99
N ILE A 31 6.05 -27.09 -45.34
CA ILE A 31 7.27 -27.71 -44.81
C ILE A 31 7.40 -27.59 -43.28
N ASN A 32 6.77 -26.59 -42.67
CA ASN A 32 6.90 -26.32 -41.24
C ASN A 32 5.94 -27.19 -40.38
N CYS A 33 4.71 -27.41 -40.85
CA CYS A 33 3.66 -28.08 -40.07
C CYS A 33 3.02 -29.29 -40.78
N GLN A 34 3.44 -29.59 -42.01
CA GLN A 34 2.92 -30.65 -42.87
C GLN A 34 1.44 -30.53 -43.26
N GLY A 35 0.84 -29.35 -43.11
CA GLY A 35 -0.57 -29.09 -43.46
C GLY A 35 -0.79 -28.71 -44.93
N GLU A 36 -2.05 -28.74 -45.37
CA GLU A 36 -2.48 -28.42 -46.74
C GLU A 36 -2.49 -26.91 -47.04
N HIS A 37 -1.33 -26.26 -46.93
CA HIS A 37 -1.15 -24.85 -47.23
C HIS A 37 0.31 -24.54 -47.58
N SER A 38 0.56 -23.39 -48.20
CA SER A 38 1.92 -22.90 -48.43
C SER A 38 2.64 -22.55 -47.13
N ALA A 39 3.96 -22.75 -47.07
CA ALA A 39 4.82 -22.35 -45.95
C ALA A 39 4.75 -20.85 -45.60
N THR A 40 4.28 -19.99 -46.50
CA THR A 40 4.08 -18.55 -46.27
C THR A 40 2.71 -18.20 -45.70
N SER A 41 1.82 -19.17 -45.51
CA SER A 41 0.47 -18.96 -44.98
C SER A 41 0.50 -18.38 -43.57
N ARG A 42 -0.21 -17.27 -43.35
CA ARG A 42 -0.42 -16.69 -42.02
C ARG A 42 -1.31 -17.53 -41.11
N GLY A 43 -2.03 -18.50 -41.68
CA GLY A 43 -2.82 -19.48 -40.92
C GLY A 43 -1.99 -20.66 -40.40
N CYS A 44 -0.70 -20.75 -40.73
CA CYS A 44 0.13 -21.86 -40.26
C CYS A 44 0.28 -21.80 -38.73
N PRO A 45 0.03 -22.91 -37.99
CA PRO A 45 0.14 -22.92 -36.53
C PRO A 45 1.55 -22.58 -36.03
N PHE A 46 2.59 -22.94 -36.80
CA PHE A 46 3.97 -22.56 -36.48
C PHE A 46 4.23 -21.07 -36.70
N TYR A 47 3.68 -20.48 -37.75
CA TYR A 47 3.77 -19.03 -37.96
C TYR A 47 3.09 -18.27 -36.82
N ILE A 48 1.87 -18.67 -36.46
CA ILE A 48 1.11 -18.07 -35.35
C ILE A 48 1.90 -18.18 -34.05
N LYS A 49 2.48 -19.35 -33.76
CA LYS A 49 3.34 -19.56 -32.57
C LYS A 49 4.54 -18.60 -32.55
N GLU A 50 5.26 -18.45 -33.67
CA GLU A 50 6.41 -17.53 -33.71
C GLU A 50 5.99 -16.05 -33.62
N GLN A 51 4.84 -15.66 -34.18
CA GLN A 51 4.29 -14.31 -33.99
C GLN A 51 4.01 -14.02 -32.51
N ASN A 52 3.34 -14.94 -31.81
CA ASN A 52 3.07 -14.80 -30.38
C ASN A 52 4.37 -14.71 -29.55
N ILE A 53 5.42 -15.43 -29.94
CA ILE A 53 6.74 -15.36 -29.29
C ILE A 53 7.35 -13.96 -29.46
N ILE A 54 7.34 -13.41 -30.68
CA ILE A 54 7.88 -12.07 -30.97
C ILE A 54 7.11 -11.00 -30.20
N GLU A 55 5.79 -11.13 -30.15
CA GLU A 55 4.90 -10.22 -29.45
C GLU A 55 5.12 -10.24 -27.93
N LEU A 56 5.21 -11.44 -27.33
CA LEU A 56 5.48 -11.58 -25.90
C LEU A 56 6.86 -11.05 -25.53
N LYS A 57 7.85 -11.27 -26.39
CA LYS A 57 9.21 -10.74 -26.25
C LYS A 57 9.20 -9.22 -26.19
N GLY A 58 8.50 -8.57 -27.12
CA GLY A 58 8.40 -7.11 -27.18
C GLY A 58 7.69 -6.50 -25.97
N ARG A 59 6.62 -7.13 -25.49
CA ARG A 59 5.83 -6.63 -24.35
C ARG A 59 6.53 -6.75 -22.99
N ASN A 60 7.29 -7.84 -22.78
CA ASN A 60 7.83 -8.18 -21.46
C ASN A 60 9.34 -7.99 -21.36
N HIS A 61 9.99 -7.46 -22.42
CA HIS A 61 11.44 -7.30 -22.50
C HIS A 61 12.22 -8.58 -22.18
N LEU A 62 11.64 -9.74 -22.49
CA LEU A 62 12.23 -11.04 -22.22
C LEU A 62 13.19 -11.45 -23.33
N THR A 63 14.08 -12.38 -23.03
CA THR A 63 14.88 -13.05 -24.04
C THR A 63 14.04 -14.05 -24.83
N THR A 64 14.48 -14.35 -26.06
CA THR A 64 13.80 -15.35 -26.90
C THR A 64 13.76 -16.74 -26.22
N ALA A 65 14.79 -17.08 -25.44
CA ALA A 65 14.86 -18.35 -24.73
C ALA A 65 13.80 -18.46 -23.62
N GLU A 66 13.60 -17.40 -22.84
CA GLU A 66 12.58 -17.33 -21.80
C GLU A 66 11.17 -17.43 -22.37
N VAL A 67 10.88 -16.70 -23.45
CA VAL A 67 9.58 -16.76 -24.11
C VAL A 67 9.29 -18.16 -24.67
N ARG A 68 10.28 -18.81 -25.30
CA ARG A 68 10.14 -20.19 -25.78
C ARG A 68 9.91 -21.15 -24.61
N ARG A 69 10.57 -20.94 -23.47
CA ARG A 69 10.35 -21.74 -22.26
C ARG A 69 8.92 -21.60 -21.79
N ILE A 70 8.40 -20.38 -21.63
CA ILE A 70 7.00 -20.12 -21.22
C ILE A 70 6.02 -20.83 -22.16
N TYR A 71 6.17 -20.69 -23.47
CA TYR A 71 5.27 -21.30 -24.46
C TYR A 71 5.32 -22.83 -24.47
N ASN A 72 6.48 -23.42 -24.21
CA ASN A 72 6.64 -24.88 -24.12
C ASN A 72 6.21 -25.43 -22.75
N GLN A 73 6.22 -24.60 -21.72
CA GLN A 73 5.87 -24.96 -20.34
C GLN A 73 4.35 -24.85 -20.12
N SER A 74 3.69 -23.86 -20.73
CA SER A 74 2.21 -23.77 -20.77
C SER A 74 1.59 -24.96 -21.51
N ALA A 75 2.25 -25.47 -22.55
CA ALA A 75 1.84 -26.70 -23.25
C ALA A 75 2.05 -27.99 -22.41
N LYS A 76 2.78 -27.91 -21.29
CA LYS A 76 3.10 -29.05 -20.40
C LYS A 76 2.52 -28.85 -19.00
N PHE A 77 1.39 -28.15 -18.86
CA PHE A 77 0.71 -28.03 -17.58
C PHE A 77 0.27 -29.43 -17.11
N ASN A 78 1.02 -30.00 -16.16
CA ASN A 78 0.67 -31.25 -15.51
C ASN A 78 0.41 -30.98 -14.02
N TYR A 79 -0.62 -31.62 -13.49
CA TYR A 79 -1.08 -31.42 -12.11
C TYR A 79 0.04 -31.72 -11.10
N ALA A 80 0.86 -32.73 -11.37
CA ALA A 80 1.98 -33.12 -10.51
C ALA A 80 3.06 -32.03 -10.35
N ALA A 81 3.36 -31.26 -11.40
CA ALA A 81 4.32 -30.15 -11.32
C ALA A 81 3.74 -28.95 -10.56
N ALA A 82 2.45 -28.69 -10.69
CA ALA A 82 1.77 -27.65 -9.91
C ALA A 82 1.81 -27.99 -8.40
N VAL A 83 1.54 -29.25 -8.04
CA VAL A 83 1.63 -29.71 -6.64
C VAL A 83 3.06 -29.62 -6.11
N LYS A 84 4.08 -29.97 -6.90
CA LYS A 84 5.49 -29.83 -6.51
C LYS A 84 5.96 -28.38 -6.39
N ALA A 85 5.40 -27.45 -7.16
CA ALA A 85 5.71 -26.02 -7.04
C ALA A 85 5.04 -25.40 -5.80
N ASN A 86 3.96 -26.01 -5.29
CA ASN A 86 3.24 -25.58 -4.10
C ASN A 86 3.78 -26.19 -2.79
N THR A 87 4.90 -26.92 -2.81
CA THR A 87 5.58 -27.27 -1.57
C THR A 87 6.09 -25.99 -0.91
N PRO A 88 5.88 -25.78 0.40
CA PRO A 88 6.41 -24.61 1.09
C PRO A 88 7.90 -24.52 0.83
N SER A 89 8.32 -23.53 0.04
CA SER A 89 9.73 -23.19 -0.11
C SER A 89 10.17 -22.57 1.20
N ASN A 90 11.28 -23.00 1.77
CA ASN A 90 11.85 -22.43 2.99
C ASN A 90 11.99 -20.89 2.90
N ASP A 91 12.21 -20.37 1.69
CA ASP A 91 12.28 -18.93 1.38
C ASP A 91 10.96 -18.16 1.64
N ILE A 92 9.80 -18.80 1.41
CA ILE A 92 8.49 -18.18 1.67
C ILE A 92 8.20 -18.16 3.17
N GLU A 93 8.57 -19.21 3.89
CA GLU A 93 8.38 -19.29 5.33
C GLU A 93 9.31 -18.31 6.07
N GLU A 94 10.60 -18.26 5.68
CA GLU A 94 11.56 -17.29 6.20
C GLU A 94 11.12 -15.84 5.96
N ARG A 95 10.56 -15.56 4.78
CA ARG A 95 10.00 -14.23 4.47
C ARG A 95 8.78 -13.90 5.33
N ARG A 96 7.93 -14.89 5.65
CA ARG A 96 6.80 -14.71 6.56
C ARG A 96 7.30 -14.43 7.98
N GLU A 97 8.24 -15.20 8.50
CA GLU A 97 8.82 -15.00 9.82
C GLU A 97 9.49 -13.62 9.95
N THR A 98 10.25 -13.22 8.93
CA THR A 98 10.86 -11.88 8.87
C THR A 98 9.83 -10.76 8.92
N MET A 99 8.68 -10.95 8.25
CA MET A 99 7.60 -9.96 8.24
C MET A 99 6.92 -9.87 9.61
N LEU A 100 6.69 -11.02 10.27
CA LEU A 100 6.15 -11.07 11.63
C LEU A 100 7.06 -10.38 12.63
N PHE A 101 8.37 -10.61 12.55
CA PHE A 101 9.36 -9.97 13.42
C PHE A 101 9.36 -8.45 13.27
N LYS A 102 9.36 -7.95 12.03
CA LYS A 102 9.29 -6.49 11.74
C LYS A 102 7.99 -5.86 12.22
N MET A 103 6.87 -6.58 12.13
CA MET A 103 5.60 -6.11 12.68
C MET A 103 5.68 -5.98 14.21
N ASN A 104 6.31 -6.94 14.89
CA ASN A 104 6.49 -6.89 16.33
C ASN A 104 7.38 -5.70 16.76
N GLU A 105 8.51 -5.48 16.09
CA GLU A 105 9.38 -4.31 16.36
C GLU A 105 8.63 -2.99 16.18
N ASN A 106 7.81 -2.88 15.12
CA ASN A 106 7.00 -1.68 14.89
C ASN A 106 5.98 -1.45 16.03
N ILE A 107 5.34 -2.50 16.52
CA ILE A 107 4.37 -2.41 17.63
C ILE A 107 5.09 -1.95 18.91
N GLU A 108 6.27 -2.49 19.20
CA GLU A 108 7.06 -2.12 20.37
C GLU A 108 7.51 -0.65 20.28
N SER A 109 8.00 -0.22 19.12
CA SER A 109 8.40 1.17 18.87
C SER A 109 7.23 2.15 19.04
N ILE A 110 6.05 1.81 18.54
CA ILE A 110 4.83 2.61 18.72
C ILE A 110 4.48 2.70 20.21
N THR A 111 4.53 1.59 20.94
CA THR A 111 4.23 1.54 22.38
C THR A 111 5.17 2.44 23.18
N GLN A 112 6.48 2.37 22.90
CA GLN A 112 7.48 3.23 23.55
C GLN A 112 7.24 4.71 23.25
N THR A 113 6.90 5.04 22.00
CA THR A 113 6.62 6.42 21.58
C THR A 113 5.40 6.99 22.31
N ILE A 114 4.35 6.18 22.47
CA ILE A 114 3.15 6.59 23.22
C ILE A 114 3.49 6.84 24.68
N ASN A 115 4.22 5.92 25.33
CA ASN A 115 4.61 6.07 26.73
C ASN A 115 5.45 7.34 26.96
N ALA A 116 6.47 7.58 26.14
CA ALA A 116 7.30 8.77 26.23
C ALA A 116 6.50 10.06 26.07
N LYS A 117 5.52 10.08 25.15
CA LYS A 117 4.63 11.24 24.97
C LYS A 117 3.70 11.44 26.15
N MET A 118 3.17 10.37 26.74
CA MET A 118 2.33 10.47 27.94
C MET A 118 3.11 11.04 29.13
N GLU A 119 4.34 10.55 29.35
CA GLU A 119 5.22 11.07 30.40
C GLU A 119 5.57 12.54 30.17
N GLN A 120 5.92 12.92 28.94
CA GLN A 120 6.19 14.32 28.59
C GLN A 120 4.98 15.23 28.87
N GLN A 121 3.77 14.78 28.53
CA GLN A 121 2.55 15.53 28.82
C GLN A 121 2.29 15.65 30.32
N ALA A 122 2.53 14.59 31.09
CA ALA A 122 2.40 14.61 32.54
C ALA A 122 3.37 15.62 33.18
N THR A 123 4.63 15.63 32.75
CA THR A 123 5.64 16.59 33.23
C THR A 123 5.25 18.02 32.89
N MET A 124 4.82 18.30 31.66
CA MET A 124 4.36 19.64 31.26
C MET A 124 3.17 20.13 32.10
N LEU A 125 2.25 19.22 32.46
CA LEU A 125 1.11 19.55 33.30
C LEU A 125 1.58 19.94 34.71
N VAL A 126 2.50 19.16 35.30
CA VAL A 126 3.07 19.44 36.62
C VAL A 126 3.80 20.78 36.63
N GLU A 127 4.64 21.06 35.63
CA GLU A 127 5.34 22.34 35.50
C GLU A 127 4.39 23.53 35.38
N MET A 128 3.27 23.36 34.65
CA MET A 128 2.25 24.40 34.55
C MET A 128 1.58 24.67 35.90
N PHE A 129 1.31 23.63 36.70
CA PHE A 129 0.78 23.78 38.05
C PHE A 129 1.76 24.47 38.99
N GLU A 130 3.04 24.10 38.96
CA GLU A 130 4.08 24.73 39.78
C GLU A 130 4.16 26.24 39.50
N ARG A 131 4.22 26.63 38.22
CA ARG A 131 4.23 28.05 37.82
C ARG A 131 2.99 28.82 38.28
N LEU A 132 1.82 28.18 38.24
CA LEU A 132 0.56 28.80 38.67
C LEU A 132 0.54 29.02 40.18
N VAL A 133 1.01 28.04 40.95
CA VAL A 133 1.15 28.14 42.42
C VAL A 133 2.14 29.24 42.78
N GLU A 134 3.31 29.30 42.14
CA GLU A 134 4.30 30.35 42.36
C GLU A 134 3.72 31.74 42.09
N SER A 135 3.00 31.92 40.98
CA SER A 135 2.37 33.20 40.64
C SER A 135 1.34 33.62 41.69
N LEU A 136 0.49 32.70 42.16
CA LEU A 136 -0.48 32.98 43.22
C LEU A 136 0.20 33.40 44.52
N LEU A 137 1.27 32.71 44.92
CA LEU A 137 2.04 33.04 46.13
C LEU A 137 2.71 34.43 46.02
N GLN A 138 3.26 34.76 44.85
CA GLN A 138 3.83 36.09 44.58
C GLN A 138 2.77 37.20 44.64
N ASN A 139 1.59 36.95 44.06
CA ASN A 139 0.48 37.90 44.09
C ASN A 139 -0.03 38.14 45.52
N LEU A 140 -0.25 37.09 46.30
CA LEU A 140 -0.66 37.19 47.71
C LEU A 140 0.34 37.99 48.55
N THR A 141 1.63 37.72 48.36
CA THR A 141 2.70 38.45 49.06
C THR A 141 2.69 39.94 48.71
N SER A 142 2.38 40.29 47.46
CA SER A 142 2.30 41.67 46.98
C SER A 142 1.09 42.41 47.55
N VAL A 143 -0.07 41.74 47.67
CA VAL A 143 -1.27 42.29 48.30
C VAL A 143 -1.04 42.56 49.79
N ASN A 144 -0.39 41.64 50.51
CA ASN A 144 -0.08 41.83 51.94
C ASN A 144 0.87 43.02 52.17
N LYS A 145 1.81 43.28 51.26
CA LYS A 145 2.69 44.46 51.31
C LYS A 145 1.92 45.78 51.10
N LEU A 146 0.86 45.77 50.30
CA LEU A 146 -0.01 46.94 50.05
C LEU A 146 -1.07 47.16 51.15
N GLY A 147 -1.44 46.11 51.88
CA GLY A 147 -2.42 46.16 52.99
C GLY A 147 -1.94 46.84 54.28
N GLY A 148 -0.68 47.30 54.33
CA GLY A 148 -0.12 48.08 55.44
C GLY A 148 -0.50 49.56 55.44
N VAL A 149 -1.16 50.07 54.40
CA VAL A 149 -1.68 51.45 54.36
C VAL A 149 -3.16 51.44 54.74
N THR A 150 -3.41 51.89 55.97
CA THR A 150 -4.72 52.02 56.63
C THR A 150 -5.76 52.74 55.77
N ILE A 151 -6.92 52.12 55.54
CA ILE A 151 -8.16 52.87 55.23
C ILE A 151 -9.30 52.32 56.08
N SER A 152 -9.85 53.21 56.91
CA SER A 152 -10.89 53.00 57.92
C SER A 152 -12.19 52.30 57.45
N PRO A 153 -12.90 51.60 58.34
CA PRO A 153 -14.06 50.76 58.00
C PRO A 153 -15.37 51.57 57.90
N SER A 154 -15.56 52.36 56.84
CA SER A 154 -16.82 53.13 56.66
C SER A 154 -17.47 53.07 55.26
N ARG A 155 -17.09 52.13 54.37
CA ARG A 155 -17.77 51.97 53.06
C ARG A 155 -18.12 50.52 52.70
N LYS A 156 -18.57 49.71 53.66
CA LYS A 156 -19.31 48.46 53.34
C LYS A 156 -20.81 48.75 53.22
N LYS A 157 -21.27 49.37 52.13
CA LYS A 157 -22.70 49.42 51.73
C LYS A 157 -22.89 50.04 50.33
N LYS A 158 -22.29 49.46 49.27
CA LYS A 158 -22.77 49.72 47.89
C LYS A 158 -22.35 48.76 46.77
N ALA A 159 -21.63 47.66 47.06
CA ALA A 159 -21.14 46.76 46.00
C ALA A 159 -21.85 45.39 45.92
N VAL A 160 -22.72 45.05 46.88
CA VAL A 160 -23.43 43.74 46.88
C VAL A 160 -24.73 43.76 46.07
N GLY A 161 -25.18 44.93 45.62
CA GLY A 161 -26.42 45.08 44.83
C GLY A 161 -26.29 44.70 43.35
N ASN A 162 -25.09 44.71 42.79
CA ASN A 162 -24.90 44.58 41.34
C ASN A 162 -24.59 43.15 40.88
N LEU A 163 -24.17 42.25 41.77
CA LEU A 163 -23.88 40.85 41.41
C LEU A 163 -25.15 40.00 41.24
N ARG A 164 -26.28 40.40 41.85
CA ARG A 164 -27.57 39.71 41.69
C ARG A 164 -28.29 40.00 40.37
N LYS A 165 -27.90 41.05 39.63
CA LYS A 165 -28.57 41.45 38.38
C LYS A 165 -27.82 41.00 37.12
N ALA A 166 -26.57 40.54 37.24
CA ALA A 166 -25.75 40.11 36.09
C ALA A 166 -25.78 38.59 35.84
N SER A 167 -26.34 37.79 36.76
CA SER A 167 -26.55 36.35 36.58
C SER A 167 -27.91 36.12 35.93
N GLY A 168 -28.02 36.40 34.63
CA GLY A 168 -29.18 36.13 33.79
C GLY A 168 -29.36 34.64 33.47
N ILE A 169 -29.23 33.76 34.46
CA ILE A 169 -29.50 32.33 34.31
C ILE A 169 -30.74 32.01 35.15
N PRO A 170 -31.90 31.72 34.54
CA PRO A 170 -33.00 31.10 35.26
C PRO A 170 -32.58 29.66 35.54
N ILE A 171 -32.18 29.37 36.78
CA ILE A 171 -32.14 28.00 37.28
C ILE A 171 -33.57 27.67 37.69
N GLN A 172 -34.33 27.10 36.76
CA GLN A 172 -35.58 26.42 37.07
C GLN A 172 -35.22 24.97 37.41
N LEU A 173 -35.13 24.69 38.72
CA LEU A 173 -35.08 23.34 39.25
C LEU A 173 -36.50 22.99 39.67
N ASP A 174 -37.23 22.30 38.80
CA ASP A 174 -38.46 21.62 39.19
C ASP A 174 -38.06 20.44 40.07
N ALA A 175 -38.17 20.61 41.38
CA ALA A 175 -38.19 19.52 42.33
C ALA A 175 -39.61 18.96 42.36
N ASP A 176 -39.91 17.99 41.50
CA ASP A 176 -41.13 17.23 41.63
C ASP A 176 -41.02 16.32 42.86
N SER A 177 -41.84 16.65 43.84
CA SER A 177 -41.97 15.96 45.11
C SER A 177 -43.11 14.96 44.97
N GLY A 178 -42.78 13.78 44.46
CA GLY A 178 -43.71 12.66 44.48
C GLY A 178 -43.80 12.08 45.89
N ALA A 179 -44.86 12.41 46.61
CA ALA A 179 -45.34 11.67 47.77
C ALA A 179 -46.87 11.50 47.67
N PHE A 180 -47.31 10.28 48.03
CA PHE A 180 -48.69 9.77 48.25
C PHE A 180 -49.45 9.39 46.95
N ASP A 181 -49.99 8.18 46.77
CA ASP A 181 -50.41 7.07 47.66
C ASP A 181 -50.07 5.68 47.08
#